data_AF-A0A2X1BTG5-F1
#
_entry.id   AF-A0A2X1BTG5-F1
#
_cell.length_a   1.000
_cell.length_b   1.000
_cell.length_c   1.000
_cell.angle_alpha   90.00
_cell.angle_beta   90.00
_cell.angle_gamma   90.00
#
_symmetry.space_group_name_H-M   'P 1'
#
loop_
_entity.id
_entity.type
_entity.pdbx_description
1 polymer ?
#
loop_
_entity_poly.entity_id
_entity_poly.type
_entity_poly.pdbx_seq_one_letter_code
_entity_poly.pdbx_strand_id
1 'polypeptide(L)'
;MKRIAAVVGLVAMVAEPAHAQLVTRTAVGPAIEGGQNRIDLTRSSAGYTYFNRAGADLAQHDAALNGCLAEASRMTQPDDNSAAAAGAAGGLLGMLVVGVIQGAMNGMHERRGVAANVENCMVVNGWRVVRLDETDGKALDALEQAELHAALADHVGADQPKGEIVRIYDNDAVRGDTVLIGKSGDLDKASLSLQALSPQSATPPAARKGPQAPRAARPPRALKPEDVAVASGDALVTVRLTGMAEQGGRTLFFTRQGPAPDIQPWEQDDRPALFAVALPTRGAVRGDRTRAVTQTFSVPPGRWRLSAVNVGQYITHFCLGASGFEARDGEAVYAGAFDLSGEQLRPDMTLRADLLAPTSPAATAGLRHRAAEWSYGDKEQCQGAYLYALDLTPPSETVAEAAAPEVTGADDPVVVVETPAPSTLQ
;
A
#
# COMPACT_ATOMS: atom_id res chain seq x y z
N MET A 1 52.64 18.15 44.91
CA MET A 1 51.23 17.81 44.61
C MET A 1 51.16 17.39 43.14
N LYS A 2 51.09 16.09 42.87
CA LYS A 2 51.05 15.52 41.50
C LYS A 2 49.59 15.46 41.05
N ARG A 3 49.24 16.12 39.95
CA ARG A 3 47.93 16.00 39.29
C ARG A 3 48.04 14.99 38.16
N ILE A 4 47.25 13.93 38.28
CA ILE A 4 46.99 12.92 37.25
C ILE A 4 45.88 13.49 36.36
N ALA A 5 46.12 13.62 35.06
CA ALA A 5 45.09 13.89 34.07
C ALA A 5 44.92 12.64 33.21
N ALA A 6 43.76 11.99 33.35
CA ALA A 6 43.34 10.87 32.54
C ALA A 6 42.87 11.37 31.16
N VAL A 7 43.44 10.81 30.09
CA VAL A 7 42.95 10.99 28.73
C VAL A 7 41.89 9.92 28.49
N VAL A 8 40.62 10.34 28.39
CA VAL A 8 39.51 9.50 27.94
C VAL A 8 39.48 9.58 26.41
N GLY A 9 39.84 8.47 25.75
CA GLY A 9 39.69 8.32 24.31
C GLY A 9 38.22 8.07 23.96
N LEU A 10 37.61 9.02 23.25
CA LEU A 10 36.28 8.87 22.65
C LEU A 10 36.46 8.16 21.30
N VAL A 11 36.08 6.88 21.22
CA VAL A 11 35.97 6.16 19.94
C VAL A 11 34.63 6.55 19.33
N ALA A 12 34.65 7.43 18.32
CA ALA A 12 33.50 7.70 17.48
C ALA A 12 33.29 6.51 16.54
N MET A 13 32.25 5.71 16.77
CA MET A 13 31.74 4.77 15.77
C MET A 13 31.05 5.58 14.68
N VAL A 14 31.68 5.68 13.52
CA VAL A 14 31.07 6.22 12.30
C VAL A 14 30.13 5.14 11.78
N ALA A 15 28.82 5.37 11.87
CA ALA A 15 27.84 4.57 11.16
C ALA A 15 27.96 4.87 9.66
N GLU A 16 28.33 3.88 8.86
CA GLU A 16 28.32 3.99 7.40
C GLU A 16 26.88 4.22 6.91
N PRO A 17 26.64 5.14 5.96
CA PRO A 17 25.33 5.33 5.37
C PRO A 17 24.94 4.09 4.57
N ALA A 18 23.73 3.58 4.80
CA ALA A 18 23.13 2.53 4.00
C ALA A 18 23.07 2.98 2.53
N HIS A 19 23.94 2.40 1.69
CA HIS A 19 23.91 2.61 0.26
C HIS A 19 22.62 2.00 -0.31
N ALA A 20 21.74 2.85 -0.83
CA ALA A 20 20.66 2.43 -1.71
C ALA A 20 21.29 1.74 -2.94
N GLN A 21 21.20 0.41 -3.01
CA GLN A 21 21.60 -0.32 -4.21
C GLN A 21 20.58 0.00 -5.31
N LEU A 22 21.05 0.67 -6.37
CA LEU A 22 20.34 0.72 -7.64
C LEU A 22 20.24 -0.70 -8.20
N VAL A 23 19.03 -1.26 -8.20
CA VAL A 23 18.70 -2.47 -8.95
C VAL A 23 18.53 -2.07 -10.41
N THR A 24 19.50 -2.41 -11.26
CA THR A 24 19.36 -2.32 -12.71
C THR A 24 18.30 -3.31 -13.18
N ARG A 25 17.19 -2.81 -13.73
CA ARG A 25 16.13 -3.61 -14.36
C ARG A 25 16.66 -4.19 -15.67
N THR A 26 16.93 -5.49 -15.72
CA THR A 26 17.04 -6.21 -17.00
C THR A 26 15.63 -6.38 -17.55
N ALA A 27 15.43 -5.99 -18.82
CA ALA A 27 14.14 -6.11 -19.51
C ALA A 27 13.65 -7.57 -19.51
N VAL A 28 12.46 -7.79 -18.96
CA VAL A 28 11.73 -9.06 -19.09
C VAL A 28 11.11 -9.10 -20.50
N GLY A 29 11.19 -10.25 -21.15
CA GLY A 29 10.70 -10.50 -22.51
C GLY A 29 9.19 -10.23 -22.71
N PRO A 30 8.67 -10.40 -23.94
CA PRO A 30 7.34 -9.93 -24.31
C PRO A 30 6.24 -10.63 -23.50
N ALA A 31 5.29 -9.83 -23.02
CA ALA A 31 4.10 -10.30 -22.34
C ALA A 31 3.22 -11.14 -23.29
N ILE A 32 2.82 -12.33 -22.85
CA ILE A 32 1.83 -13.15 -23.56
C ILE A 32 0.43 -12.57 -23.30
N GLU A 33 -0.30 -12.30 -24.39
CA GLU A 33 -1.73 -12.00 -24.38
C GLU A 33 -2.53 -13.21 -23.86
N GLY A 34 -3.33 -13.01 -22.80
CA GLY A 34 -4.23 -14.05 -22.30
C GLY A 34 -4.82 -13.77 -20.91
N GLY A 35 -5.74 -12.81 -20.81
CA GLY A 35 -6.91 -12.84 -19.91
C GLY A 35 -6.81 -13.09 -18.38
N GLN A 36 -5.65 -13.31 -17.74
CA GLN A 36 -5.59 -13.69 -16.32
C GLN A 36 -4.53 -12.99 -15.42
N ASN A 37 -3.82 -11.95 -15.87
CA ASN A 37 -2.82 -11.26 -15.04
C ASN A 37 -3.37 -10.05 -14.27
N ARG A 38 -4.53 -10.18 -13.63
CA ARG A 38 -5.03 -9.15 -12.70
C ARG A 38 -4.39 -9.38 -11.33
N ILE A 39 -3.61 -8.43 -10.80
CA ILE A 39 -3.12 -8.53 -9.42
C ILE A 39 -4.30 -8.43 -8.45
N ASP A 40 -4.35 -9.31 -7.46
CA ASP A 40 -5.39 -9.33 -6.44
C ASP A 40 -4.76 -9.32 -5.04
N LEU A 41 -4.87 -8.19 -4.33
CA LEU A 41 -4.31 -8.04 -2.98
C LEU A 41 -5.05 -8.86 -1.93
N THR A 42 -6.20 -9.42 -2.29
CA THR A 42 -7.06 -10.24 -1.41
C THR A 42 -6.75 -11.73 -1.50
N ARG A 43 -5.78 -12.11 -2.34
CA ARG A 43 -5.39 -13.50 -2.62
C ARG A 43 -3.88 -13.64 -2.64
N SER A 44 -3.41 -14.82 -2.23
CA SER A 44 -2.04 -15.24 -2.54
C SER A 44 -1.98 -15.82 -3.95
N SER A 45 -0.80 -15.79 -4.55
CA SER A 45 -0.49 -16.42 -5.82
C SER A 45 -0.78 -17.92 -5.77
N ALA A 46 -1.42 -18.44 -6.82
CA ALA A 46 -1.82 -19.85 -6.92
C ALA A 46 -0.63 -20.80 -7.20
N GLY A 47 -0.81 -22.08 -6.83
CA GLY A 47 0.16 -23.15 -7.09
C GLY A 47 1.24 -23.30 -6.02
N TYR A 48 2.37 -23.89 -6.41
CA TYR A 48 3.50 -24.15 -5.53
C TYR A 48 4.47 -22.97 -5.55
N THR A 49 4.27 -22.04 -4.60
CA THR A 49 5.01 -20.78 -4.58
C THR A 49 6.04 -20.71 -3.45
N TYR A 50 7.14 -20.01 -3.67
CA TYR A 50 8.12 -19.67 -2.65
C TYR A 50 8.61 -18.22 -2.82
N PHE A 51 9.16 -17.64 -1.76
CA PHE A 51 9.74 -16.30 -1.79
C PHE A 51 11.22 -16.34 -2.11
N ASN A 52 11.66 -15.47 -3.02
CA ASN A 52 13.05 -15.40 -3.43
C ASN A 52 13.53 -13.94 -3.49
N ARG A 53 14.79 -13.72 -3.10
CA ARG A 53 15.49 -12.45 -3.25
C ARG A 53 16.94 -12.75 -3.55
N ALA A 54 17.44 -12.24 -4.69
CA ALA A 54 18.81 -12.44 -5.13
C ALA A 54 19.81 -12.13 -4.01
N GLY A 55 20.75 -13.05 -3.76
CA GLY A 55 21.78 -12.93 -2.73
C GLY A 55 21.32 -13.09 -1.29
N ALA A 56 20.03 -13.36 -1.02
CA ALA A 56 19.55 -13.58 0.33
C ALA A 56 19.84 -15.01 0.81
N ASP A 57 20.20 -15.16 2.09
CA ASP A 57 20.28 -16.49 2.72
C ASP A 57 18.96 -16.89 3.40
N LEU A 58 18.89 -18.14 3.87
CA LEU A 58 17.71 -18.65 4.59
C LEU A 58 17.42 -17.89 5.89
N ALA A 59 18.44 -17.41 6.61
CA ALA A 59 18.22 -16.68 7.85
C ALA A 59 17.55 -15.33 7.60
N GLN A 60 17.95 -14.63 6.53
CA GLN A 60 17.33 -13.39 6.08
C GLN A 60 15.90 -13.63 5.57
N HIS A 61 15.67 -14.73 4.85
CA HIS A 61 14.34 -15.14 4.41
C HIS A 61 13.41 -15.40 5.59
N ASP A 62 13.84 -16.21 6.55
CA ASP A 62 13.02 -16.56 7.70
C ASP A 62 12.75 -15.34 8.58
N ALA A 63 13.74 -14.47 8.78
CA ALA A 63 13.54 -13.23 9.51
C ALA A 63 12.50 -12.32 8.83
N ALA A 64 12.58 -12.17 7.50
CA ALA A 64 11.62 -11.39 6.73
C ALA A 64 10.21 -12.01 6.78
N LEU A 65 10.11 -13.33 6.56
CA LEU A 65 8.85 -14.05 6.56
C LEU A 65 8.17 -14.00 7.92
N ASN A 66 8.93 -14.17 9.01
CA ASN A 66 8.43 -14.04 10.36
C ASN A 66 7.96 -12.61 10.68
N GLY A 67 8.69 -11.58 10.24
CA GLY A 67 8.27 -10.19 10.36
C GLY A 67 6.95 -9.93 9.63
N CYS A 68 6.83 -10.43 8.40
CA CYS A 68 5.60 -10.31 7.61
C CYS A 68 4.44 -11.11 8.18
N LEU A 69 4.69 -12.30 8.75
CA LEU A 69 3.68 -13.10 9.43
C LEU A 69 3.16 -12.39 10.69
N ALA A 70 4.04 -11.73 11.44
CA ALA A 70 3.65 -10.96 12.61
C ALA A 70 2.72 -9.79 12.25
N GLU A 71 3.01 -9.05 11.17
CA GLU A 71 2.12 -7.98 10.68
C GLU A 71 0.82 -8.54 10.09
N ALA A 72 0.89 -9.59 9.26
CA ALA A 72 -0.27 -10.23 8.67
C ALA A 72 -1.25 -10.78 9.72
N SER A 73 -0.72 -11.28 10.85
CA SER A 73 -1.53 -11.80 11.96
C SER A 73 -2.24 -10.72 12.78
N ARG A 74 -1.92 -9.43 12.57
CA ARG A 74 -2.68 -8.30 13.16
C ARG A 74 -3.92 -7.95 12.35
N MET A 75 -4.01 -8.44 11.11
CA MET A 75 -5.11 -8.16 10.21
C MET A 75 -6.28 -9.09 10.52
N THR A 76 -7.49 -8.59 10.44
CA THR A 76 -8.70 -9.33 10.76
C THR A 76 -9.65 -9.30 9.57
N GLN A 77 -10.08 -10.48 9.13
CA GLN A 77 -11.06 -10.57 8.06
C GLN A 77 -12.48 -10.35 8.63
N PRO A 78 -13.30 -9.45 8.04
CA PRO A 78 -14.69 -9.29 8.46
C PRO A 78 -15.48 -10.60 8.30
N ASP A 79 -16.29 -10.93 9.30
CA ASP A 79 -17.23 -12.05 9.25
C ASP A 79 -18.51 -11.66 8.49
N ASP A 80 -18.76 -12.31 7.35
CA ASP A 80 -19.96 -12.11 6.52
C ASP A 80 -21.30 -12.35 7.29
N ASN A 81 -21.25 -13.03 8.44
CA ASN A 81 -22.40 -13.42 9.26
C ASN A 81 -22.55 -12.64 10.57
N SER A 82 -21.67 -11.68 10.87
CA SER A 82 -21.73 -10.99 12.16
C SER A 82 -22.80 -9.88 12.15
N ALA A 83 -23.85 -10.04 12.96
CA ALA A 83 -24.84 -8.99 13.24
C ALA A 83 -24.22 -7.72 13.88
N ALA A 84 -22.94 -7.77 14.26
CA ALA A 84 -22.12 -6.60 14.62
C ALA A 84 -21.99 -5.59 13.46
N ALA A 85 -22.23 -6.01 12.21
CA ALA A 85 -22.34 -5.15 11.04
C ALA A 85 -23.43 -4.07 11.16
N ALA A 86 -24.51 -4.32 11.90
CA ALA A 86 -25.62 -3.37 12.04
C ALA A 86 -25.32 -2.23 13.04
N GLY A 87 -24.36 -2.43 13.96
CA GLY A 87 -23.82 -1.36 14.82
C GLY A 87 -22.79 -0.48 14.09
N ALA A 88 -22.25 -0.96 12.96
CA ALA A 88 -21.28 -0.27 12.13
C ALA A 88 -21.89 0.83 11.22
N ALA A 89 -23.15 1.21 11.44
CA ALA A 89 -23.67 2.49 10.95
C ALA A 89 -22.95 3.71 11.59
N GLY A 90 -22.25 3.49 12.71
CA GLY A 90 -21.20 4.36 13.22
C GLY A 90 -19.83 3.93 12.67
N GLY A 91 -19.56 4.22 11.39
CA GLY A 91 -18.36 3.80 10.68
C GLY A 91 -17.02 4.20 11.35
N LEU A 92 -15.95 3.48 10.99
CA LEU A 92 -14.50 3.57 11.28
C LEU A 92 -13.96 4.22 12.58
N LEU A 93 -14.60 5.24 13.14
CA LEU A 93 -14.39 5.78 14.48
C LEU A 93 -14.46 4.71 15.58
N GLY A 94 -15.25 3.65 15.37
CA GLY A 94 -15.19 2.46 16.21
C GLY A 94 -13.93 1.64 15.94
N MET A 95 -13.65 1.25 14.70
CA MET A 95 -12.61 0.24 14.40
C MET A 95 -11.16 0.74 14.43
N LEU A 96 -10.90 2.03 14.15
CA LEU A 96 -9.54 2.62 14.24
C LEU A 96 -9.21 3.19 15.63
N VAL A 97 -10.20 3.31 16.52
CA VAL A 97 -10.03 3.85 17.88
C VAL A 97 -10.35 2.78 18.95
N VAL A 98 -11.10 1.74 18.62
CA VAL A 98 -11.40 0.62 19.53
C VAL A 98 -10.45 -0.52 19.19
N GLY A 99 -9.48 -0.71 20.07
CA GLY A 99 -8.65 -1.90 20.08
C GLY A 99 -9.49 -3.17 20.18
N VAL A 100 -9.07 -4.17 19.41
CA VAL A 100 -9.26 -5.61 19.65
C VAL A 100 -10.71 -6.02 19.84
N ILE A 101 -11.40 -6.38 18.76
CA ILE A 101 -12.52 -7.31 18.85
C ILE A 101 -11.99 -8.71 18.56
N GLN A 102 -11.88 -9.48 19.64
CA GLN A 102 -11.66 -10.92 19.64
C GLN A 102 -12.76 -11.63 18.84
N GLY A 103 -12.33 -12.43 17.87
CA GLY A 103 -13.13 -13.44 17.20
C GLY A 103 -12.29 -14.69 16.98
N ALA A 104 -12.07 -15.44 18.07
CA ALA A 104 -11.76 -16.86 17.90
C ALA A 104 -12.92 -17.50 17.13
N MET A 105 -12.58 -18.32 16.13
CA MET A 105 -13.46 -19.07 15.21
C MET A 105 -13.81 -18.39 13.88
N ASN A 106 -12.88 -18.45 12.93
CA ASN A 106 -13.13 -18.76 11.50
C ASN A 106 -11.82 -19.12 10.78
N GLY A 107 -11.21 -20.25 11.19
CA GLY A 107 -9.83 -20.60 10.85
C GLY A 107 -9.46 -20.53 9.36
N MET A 108 -10.39 -20.80 8.44
CA MET A 108 -10.07 -20.78 6.99
C MET A 108 -10.09 -19.38 6.37
N HIS A 109 -11.04 -18.51 6.72
CA HIS A 109 -11.10 -17.15 6.19
C HIS A 109 -9.93 -16.31 6.71
N GLU A 110 -9.62 -16.46 7.99
CA GLU A 110 -8.46 -15.80 8.60
C GLU A 110 -7.15 -16.31 7.99
N ARG A 111 -6.99 -17.63 7.79
CA ARG A 111 -5.80 -18.19 7.11
C ARG A 111 -5.63 -17.68 5.68
N ARG A 112 -6.71 -17.55 4.91
CA ARG A 112 -6.69 -16.99 3.55
C ARG A 112 -6.21 -15.54 3.56
N GLY A 113 -6.79 -14.73 4.45
CA GLY A 113 -6.38 -13.34 4.64
C GLY A 113 -4.91 -13.20 5.06
N VAL A 114 -4.47 -14.03 6.01
CA VAL A 114 -3.07 -14.05 6.47
C VAL A 114 -2.12 -14.42 5.32
N ALA A 115 -2.43 -15.44 4.52
CA ALA A 115 -1.57 -15.83 3.39
C ALA A 115 -1.42 -14.70 2.35
N ALA A 116 -2.53 -14.06 1.97
CA ALA A 116 -2.51 -12.90 1.08
C ALA A 116 -1.67 -11.75 1.67
N ASN A 117 -1.84 -11.46 2.96
CA ASN A 117 -1.10 -10.41 3.65
C ASN A 117 0.39 -10.71 3.81
N VAL A 118 0.78 -11.96 4.06
CA VAL A 118 2.19 -12.36 4.06
C VAL A 118 2.81 -12.10 2.70
N GLU A 119 2.15 -12.54 1.62
CA GLU A 119 2.64 -12.32 0.26
C GLU A 119 2.78 -10.83 -0.05
N ASN A 120 1.74 -10.04 0.23
CA ASN A 120 1.73 -8.58 0.10
C ASN A 120 2.90 -7.92 0.85
N CYS A 121 3.16 -8.34 2.08
CA CYS A 121 4.30 -7.83 2.86
C CYS A 121 5.64 -8.24 2.27
N MET A 122 5.79 -9.51 1.86
CA MET A 122 7.04 -10.00 1.29
C MET A 122 7.36 -9.23 0.00
N VAL A 123 6.40 -9.05 -0.90
CA VAL A 123 6.65 -8.32 -2.16
C VAL A 123 7.03 -6.87 -1.90
N VAL A 124 6.32 -6.16 -1.03
CA VAL A 124 6.65 -4.77 -0.65
C VAL A 124 8.06 -4.66 -0.06
N ASN A 125 8.53 -5.67 0.66
CA ASN A 125 9.90 -5.72 1.21
C ASN A 125 10.94 -6.26 0.19
N GLY A 126 10.62 -6.27 -1.10
CA GLY A 126 11.54 -6.57 -2.19
C GLY A 126 11.73 -8.07 -2.46
N TRP A 127 10.86 -8.93 -1.94
CA TRP A 127 10.86 -10.35 -2.29
C TRP A 127 10.05 -10.60 -3.56
N ARG A 128 10.47 -11.57 -4.35
CA ARG A 128 9.78 -12.07 -5.53
C ARG A 128 8.94 -13.28 -5.13
N VAL A 129 7.75 -13.42 -5.70
CA VAL A 129 6.97 -14.67 -5.62
C VAL A 129 7.31 -15.50 -6.84
N VAL A 130 7.84 -16.70 -6.61
CA VAL A 130 8.21 -17.63 -7.66
C VAL A 130 7.31 -18.85 -7.59
N ARG A 131 6.70 -19.21 -8.72
CA ARG A 131 5.87 -20.40 -8.87
C ARG A 131 6.68 -21.49 -9.56
N LEU A 132 6.79 -22.65 -8.92
CA LEU A 132 7.39 -23.84 -9.50
C LEU A 132 6.41 -24.50 -10.47
N ASP A 133 6.94 -25.29 -11.40
CA ASP A 133 6.10 -26.25 -12.11
C ASP A 133 5.51 -27.27 -11.15
N GLU A 134 4.45 -27.95 -11.60
CA GLU A 134 3.68 -28.83 -10.74
C GLU A 134 4.48 -30.05 -10.25
N THR A 135 5.45 -30.53 -11.03
CA THR A 135 6.23 -31.73 -10.67
C THR A 135 7.21 -31.40 -9.57
N ASP A 136 8.01 -30.35 -9.76
CA ASP A 136 8.97 -29.88 -8.78
C ASP A 136 8.27 -29.37 -7.51
N GLY A 137 7.17 -28.65 -7.67
CA GLY A 137 6.36 -28.15 -6.57
C GLY A 137 5.77 -29.28 -5.71
N LYS A 138 5.23 -30.33 -6.33
CA LYS A 138 4.73 -31.53 -5.61
C LYS A 138 5.83 -32.26 -4.88
N ALA A 139 7.01 -32.38 -5.48
CA ALA A 139 8.14 -33.05 -4.85
C ALA A 139 8.56 -32.33 -3.55
N LEU A 140 8.59 -31.00 -3.56
CA LEU A 140 8.89 -30.19 -2.37
C LEU A 140 7.75 -30.20 -1.34
N ASP A 141 6.49 -30.06 -1.76
CA ASP A 141 5.30 -30.07 -0.88
C ASP A 141 5.13 -31.39 -0.12
N ALA A 142 5.73 -32.48 -0.60
CA ALA A 142 5.71 -33.79 0.04
C ALA A 142 6.82 -33.98 1.09
N LEU A 143 7.79 -33.07 1.18
CA LEU A 143 8.87 -33.12 2.16
C LEU A 143 8.35 -32.74 3.55
N GLU A 144 8.98 -33.32 4.58
CA GLU A 144 8.75 -32.87 5.95
C GLU A 144 9.33 -31.46 6.13
N GLN A 145 8.76 -30.69 7.06
CA GLN A 145 9.06 -29.27 7.24
C GLN A 145 10.56 -28.92 7.27
N ALA A 146 11.36 -29.66 8.05
CA ALA A 146 12.80 -29.40 8.18
C ALA A 146 13.57 -29.73 6.88
N GLU A 147 13.13 -30.76 6.15
CA GLU A 147 13.72 -31.15 4.87
C GLU A 147 13.33 -30.14 3.77
N LEU A 148 12.08 -29.67 3.77
CA LEU A 148 11.62 -28.59 2.89
C LEU A 148 12.40 -27.30 3.13
N HIS A 149 12.62 -26.92 4.39
CA HIS A 149 13.42 -25.75 4.74
C HIS A 149 14.85 -25.83 4.21
N ALA A 150 15.51 -26.98 4.41
CA ALA A 150 16.83 -27.23 3.86
C ALA A 150 16.83 -27.23 2.32
N ALA A 151 15.82 -27.82 1.68
CA ALA A 151 15.69 -27.87 0.22
C ALA A 151 15.49 -26.47 -0.40
N LEU A 152 14.83 -25.54 0.29
CA LEU A 152 14.66 -24.16 -0.18
C LEU A 152 15.94 -23.31 -0.12
N ALA A 153 17.03 -23.78 0.51
CA ALA A 153 18.29 -23.03 0.64
C ALA A 153 18.83 -22.55 -0.71
N ASP A 154 18.83 -23.45 -1.71
CA ASP A 154 19.35 -23.17 -3.04
C ASP A 154 18.39 -22.30 -3.89
N HIS A 155 17.14 -22.15 -3.43
CA HIS A 155 16.09 -21.44 -4.15
C HIS A 155 15.97 -19.98 -3.70
N VAL A 156 16.06 -19.73 -2.39
CA VAL A 156 15.75 -18.43 -1.77
C VAL A 156 16.68 -17.31 -2.24
N GLY A 157 17.98 -17.60 -2.34
CA GLY A 157 19.03 -16.63 -2.69
C GLY A 157 19.39 -16.57 -4.17
N ALA A 158 18.83 -17.45 -5.00
CA ALA A 158 19.22 -17.57 -6.39
C ALA A 158 18.94 -16.28 -7.18
N ASP A 159 19.93 -15.81 -7.94
CA ASP A 159 19.79 -14.66 -8.85
C ASP A 159 18.73 -14.96 -9.92
N GLN A 160 18.83 -16.15 -10.51
CA GLN A 160 17.84 -16.75 -11.41
C GLN A 160 17.09 -17.85 -10.65
N PRO A 161 15.92 -17.55 -10.04
CA PRO A 161 15.17 -18.54 -9.30
C PRO A 161 14.64 -19.66 -10.20
N LYS A 162 14.58 -20.88 -9.67
CA LYS A 162 13.94 -22.02 -10.34
C LYS A 162 12.43 -21.80 -10.38
N GLY A 163 11.84 -21.69 -11.56
CA GLY A 163 10.40 -21.47 -11.75
C GLY A 163 10.09 -20.11 -12.40
N GLU A 164 8.80 -19.75 -12.42
CA GLU A 164 8.29 -18.52 -13.00
C GLU A 164 8.13 -17.45 -11.91
N ILE A 165 8.69 -16.26 -12.11
CA ILE A 165 8.39 -15.11 -11.25
C ILE A 165 6.98 -14.62 -11.58
N VAL A 166 6.03 -14.88 -10.68
CA VAL A 166 4.61 -14.54 -10.88
C VAL A 166 4.21 -13.22 -10.24
N ARG A 167 5.03 -12.71 -9.30
CA ARG A 167 4.78 -11.42 -8.67
C ARG A 167 6.05 -10.75 -8.16
N ILE A 168 6.14 -9.45 -8.40
CA ILE A 168 7.11 -8.52 -7.81
C ILE A 168 6.35 -7.29 -7.35
N TYR A 169 6.91 -6.51 -6.44
CA TYR A 169 6.32 -5.21 -6.11
C TYR A 169 6.46 -4.26 -7.31
N ASP A 170 5.32 -3.80 -7.82
CA ASP A 170 5.24 -2.79 -8.88
C ASP A 170 4.29 -1.65 -8.47
N ASN A 171 4.23 -1.35 -7.17
CA ASN A 171 3.28 -0.39 -6.60
C ASN A 171 1.83 -0.74 -7.02
N ASP A 172 1.45 -2.01 -6.86
CA ASP A 172 0.22 -2.58 -7.43
C ASP A 172 -1.02 -1.74 -7.11
N ALA A 173 -1.03 -1.06 -5.95
CA ALA A 173 -2.17 -0.29 -5.47
C ALA A 173 -2.57 0.91 -6.34
N VAL A 174 -1.67 1.46 -7.16
CA VAL A 174 -1.98 2.58 -8.07
C VAL A 174 -2.49 2.12 -9.43
N ARG A 175 -2.42 0.82 -9.73
CA ARG A 175 -2.81 0.29 -11.03
C ARG A 175 -4.34 0.22 -11.13
N GLY A 176 -4.88 0.61 -12.28
CA GLY A 176 -6.32 0.60 -12.53
C GLY A 176 -6.94 -0.79 -12.66
N ASP A 177 -6.10 -1.81 -12.74
CA ASP A 177 -6.47 -3.22 -12.87
C ASP A 177 -6.26 -4.01 -11.57
N THR A 178 -5.75 -3.48 -10.46
CA THR A 178 -5.56 -4.28 -9.24
C THR A 178 -6.90 -4.51 -8.52
N VAL A 179 -7.14 -5.71 -7.96
CA VAL A 179 -8.21 -5.89 -6.94
C VAL A 179 -7.62 -5.44 -5.61
N LEU A 180 -8.07 -4.30 -5.10
CA LEU A 180 -7.52 -3.76 -3.85
C LEU A 180 -8.24 -4.29 -2.64
N ILE A 181 -9.55 -4.51 -2.76
CA ILE A 181 -10.46 -4.77 -1.65
C ILE A 181 -11.51 -5.77 -2.10
N GLY A 182 -11.80 -6.74 -1.24
CA GLY A 182 -12.80 -7.76 -1.51
C GLY A 182 -12.76 -8.86 -0.46
N LYS A 183 -13.64 -9.85 -0.63
CA LYS A 183 -13.61 -11.06 0.18
C LYS A 183 -12.32 -11.84 -0.09
N SER A 184 -11.75 -12.42 0.96
CA SER A 184 -10.55 -13.25 0.82
C SER A 184 -10.83 -14.38 -0.17
N GLY A 185 -10.00 -14.45 -1.21
CA GLY A 185 -10.17 -15.49 -2.22
C GLY A 185 -9.84 -16.86 -1.69
N ASP A 186 -10.13 -17.87 -2.51
CA ASP A 186 -9.74 -19.23 -2.18
C ASP A 186 -8.21 -19.35 -2.12
N LEU A 187 -7.74 -20.01 -1.07
CA LEU A 187 -6.34 -20.40 -0.94
C LEU A 187 -6.20 -21.76 -1.61
N ASP A 188 -5.64 -21.77 -2.82
CA ASP A 188 -5.37 -23.02 -3.54
C ASP A 188 -4.36 -23.88 -2.76
N LYS A 189 -3.22 -23.28 -2.39
CA LYS A 189 -2.16 -23.88 -1.57
C LYS A 189 -1.44 -22.81 -0.73
N ALA A 190 -0.95 -23.20 0.44
CA ALA A 190 -0.03 -22.36 1.20
C ALA A 190 1.35 -22.33 0.51
N SER A 191 2.01 -21.18 0.50
CA SER A 191 3.38 -21.07 -0.03
C SER A 191 4.32 -22.06 0.67
N LEU A 192 5.20 -22.72 -0.11
CA LEU A 192 6.24 -23.61 0.39
C LEU A 192 7.14 -22.92 1.41
N SER A 193 7.43 -21.62 1.24
CA SER A 193 8.18 -20.83 2.24
C SER A 193 7.47 -20.76 3.59
N LEU A 194 6.15 -20.62 3.61
CA LEU A 194 5.36 -20.62 4.85
C LEU A 194 5.28 -22.01 5.47
N GLN A 195 5.22 -23.06 4.65
CA GLN A 195 5.23 -24.45 5.12
C GLN A 195 6.58 -24.84 5.73
N ALA A 196 7.68 -24.37 5.13
CA ALA A 196 9.05 -24.59 5.59
C ALA A 196 9.38 -23.89 6.91
N LEU A 197 8.64 -22.82 7.24
CA LEU A 197 8.93 -21.99 8.40
C LEU A 197 8.55 -22.71 9.69
N SER A 198 9.54 -22.97 10.56
CA SER A 198 9.33 -23.60 11.86
C SER A 198 8.24 -22.87 12.66
N PRO A 199 7.33 -23.59 13.37
CA PRO A 199 6.25 -22.95 14.12
C PRO A 199 6.85 -22.00 15.15
N GLN A 200 6.52 -20.72 15.05
CA GLN A 200 6.93 -19.76 16.06
C GLN A 200 6.08 -19.95 17.32
N SER A 201 6.75 -20.14 18.46
CA SER A 201 6.11 -20.10 19.77
C SER A 201 5.77 -18.67 20.22
N ALA A 202 6.30 -17.65 19.53
CA ALA A 202 6.15 -16.26 19.90
C ALA A 202 4.85 -15.69 19.34
N THR A 203 3.92 -15.37 20.23
CA THR A 203 2.76 -14.54 19.88
C THR A 203 3.26 -13.14 19.49
N PRO A 204 2.78 -12.54 18.38
CA PRO A 204 3.12 -11.17 18.05
C PRO A 204 2.80 -10.26 19.24
N PRO A 205 3.66 -9.27 19.57
CA PRO A 205 3.37 -8.36 20.66
C PRO A 205 2.01 -7.70 20.41
N ALA A 206 1.13 -7.75 21.40
CA ALA A 206 -0.21 -7.18 21.30
C ALA A 206 -0.13 -5.71 20.87
N ALA A 207 -1.08 -5.26 20.05
CA ALA A 207 -1.19 -3.85 19.73
C ALA A 207 -1.31 -3.04 21.04
N ARG A 208 -0.63 -1.89 21.10
CA ARG A 208 -0.70 -1.01 22.26
C ARG A 208 -2.17 -0.61 22.46
N LYS A 209 -2.70 -0.85 23.66
CA LYS A 209 -3.99 -0.30 24.05
C LYS A 209 -3.78 1.17 24.42
N GLY A 210 -4.00 2.06 23.45
CA GLY A 210 -4.00 3.50 23.68
C GLY A 210 -5.17 3.96 24.56
N PRO A 211 -5.16 5.22 25.02
CA PRO A 211 -6.33 5.81 25.68
C PRO A 211 -7.53 5.87 24.73
N GLN A 212 -8.72 6.17 25.27
CA GLN A 212 -9.88 6.42 24.43
C GLN A 212 -9.78 7.83 23.83
N ALA A 213 -9.97 7.97 22.52
CA ALA A 213 -9.93 9.29 21.89
C ALA A 213 -11.01 10.23 22.47
N PRO A 214 -10.66 11.50 22.79
CA PRO A 214 -11.62 12.48 23.28
C PRO A 214 -12.62 12.87 22.17
N ARG A 215 -13.75 13.48 22.56
CA ARG A 215 -14.75 13.95 21.58
C ARG A 215 -14.20 14.99 20.60
N ALA A 216 -13.23 15.78 21.03
CA ALA A 216 -12.56 16.79 20.21
C ALA A 216 -11.70 16.18 19.09
N ALA A 217 -11.22 14.94 19.28
CA ALA A 217 -10.44 14.21 18.28
C ALA A 217 -11.30 13.49 17.23
N ARG A 218 -12.62 13.70 17.23
CA ARG A 218 -13.50 13.11 16.22
C ARG A 218 -13.18 13.68 14.84
N PRO A 219 -13.21 12.84 13.79
CA PRO A 219 -13.01 13.26 12.41
C PRO A 219 -13.89 14.46 12.05
N PRO A 220 -13.31 15.48 11.41
CA PRO A 220 -14.07 16.62 10.95
C PRO A 220 -15.01 16.18 9.83
N ARG A 221 -16.12 16.91 9.71
CA ARG A 221 -17.00 16.79 8.53
C ARG A 221 -16.46 17.69 7.42
N ALA A 222 -16.79 17.35 6.17
CA ALA A 222 -16.58 18.27 5.07
C ALA A 222 -17.32 19.59 5.35
N LEU A 223 -16.63 20.70 5.17
CA LEU A 223 -17.16 22.04 5.29
C LEU A 223 -18.13 22.32 4.14
N LYS A 224 -19.17 23.09 4.42
CA LYS A 224 -19.97 23.69 3.35
C LYS A 224 -19.19 24.85 2.75
N PRO A 225 -19.45 25.23 1.49
CA PRO A 225 -18.77 26.37 0.85
C PRO A 225 -18.82 27.65 1.69
N GLU A 226 -19.94 27.95 2.33
CA GLU A 226 -20.13 29.12 3.19
C GLU A 226 -19.38 29.05 4.54
N ASP A 227 -19.01 27.85 4.98
CA ASP A 227 -18.31 27.60 6.25
C ASP A 227 -16.79 27.47 6.05
N VAL A 228 -16.29 27.64 4.82
CA VAL A 228 -14.85 27.57 4.53
C VAL A 228 -14.16 28.79 5.11
N ALA A 229 -13.56 28.61 6.27
CA ALA A 229 -12.65 29.55 6.92
C ALA A 229 -11.55 28.74 7.63
N VAL A 230 -10.35 29.31 7.75
CA VAL A 230 -9.28 28.71 8.56
C VAL A 230 -9.25 29.38 9.91
N ALA A 231 -9.50 28.58 10.95
CA ALA A 231 -9.21 28.99 12.31
C ALA A 231 -7.69 29.04 12.52
N SER A 232 -7.21 29.92 13.40
CA SER A 232 -5.81 29.90 13.81
C SER A 232 -5.46 28.53 14.39
N GLY A 233 -4.37 27.92 13.92
CA GLY A 233 -3.99 26.56 14.28
C GLY A 233 -4.61 25.47 13.40
N ASP A 234 -5.29 25.79 12.28
CA ASP A 234 -5.87 24.84 11.33
C ASP A 234 -5.27 25.01 9.92
N ALA A 235 -5.44 23.98 9.10
CA ALA A 235 -5.20 24.00 7.66
C ALA A 235 -6.46 23.51 6.92
N LEU A 236 -6.66 23.93 5.66
CA LEU A 236 -7.67 23.34 4.79
C LEU A 236 -7.05 22.24 3.94
N VAL A 237 -7.66 21.06 3.95
CA VAL A 237 -7.35 20.00 2.99
C VAL A 237 -8.56 19.79 2.09
N THR A 238 -8.34 19.93 0.79
CA THR A 238 -9.35 19.78 -0.25
C THR A 238 -9.09 18.53 -1.07
N VAL A 239 -10.08 17.67 -1.19
CA VAL A 239 -10.03 16.44 -1.98
C VAL A 239 -11.20 16.41 -2.94
N ARG A 240 -10.93 16.05 -4.20
CA ARG A 240 -11.99 15.81 -5.18
C ARG A 240 -12.17 14.32 -5.39
N LEU A 241 -13.41 13.88 -5.43
CA LEU A 241 -13.78 12.51 -5.77
C LEU A 241 -14.66 12.51 -7.01
N THR A 242 -14.43 11.56 -7.91
CA THR A 242 -15.34 11.20 -8.99
C THR A 242 -15.71 9.73 -8.91
N GLY A 243 -16.86 9.34 -9.47
CA GLY A 243 -17.23 7.93 -9.62
C GLY A 243 -18.68 7.65 -9.24
N MET A 244 -18.99 6.39 -8.94
CA MET A 244 -20.35 5.98 -8.60
C MET A 244 -20.63 6.12 -7.10
N ALA A 245 -21.64 6.92 -6.75
CA ALA A 245 -22.10 7.09 -5.39
C ALA A 245 -23.03 5.93 -4.99
N GLU A 246 -22.48 4.94 -4.31
CA GLU A 246 -23.20 3.75 -3.86
C GLU A 246 -23.10 3.55 -2.35
N GLN A 247 -24.15 2.99 -1.75
CA GLN A 247 -24.12 2.64 -0.33
C GLN A 247 -23.03 1.59 -0.09
N GLY A 248 -22.09 1.87 0.81
CA GLY A 248 -20.91 1.03 1.03
C GLY A 248 -19.81 1.21 -0.02
N GLY A 249 -19.92 2.23 -0.89
CA GLY A 249 -18.89 2.59 -1.86
C GLY A 249 -17.56 3.00 -1.23
N ARG A 250 -16.56 3.24 -2.08
CA ARG A 250 -15.18 3.49 -1.66
C ARG A 250 -15.07 4.72 -0.75
N THR A 251 -14.43 4.57 0.41
CA THR A 251 -13.99 5.70 1.25
C THR A 251 -12.48 5.72 1.33
N LEU A 252 -11.89 6.90 1.15
CA LEU A 252 -10.48 7.16 1.38
C LEU A 252 -10.31 7.70 2.80
N PHE A 253 -9.34 7.15 3.52
CA PHE A 253 -8.99 7.60 4.87
C PHE A 253 -7.64 8.28 4.86
N PHE A 254 -7.62 9.48 5.43
CA PHE A 254 -6.41 10.23 5.64
C PHE A 254 -6.13 10.31 7.13
N THR A 255 -4.94 9.92 7.54
CA THR A 255 -4.51 10.02 8.94
C THR A 255 -3.37 11.01 9.09
N ARG A 256 -3.32 11.68 10.23
CA ARG A 256 -2.18 12.51 10.62
C ARG A 256 -1.10 11.60 11.19
N GLN A 257 0.16 11.85 10.84
CA GLN A 257 1.27 11.09 11.40
C GLN A 257 1.47 11.43 12.88
N GLY A 258 1.62 10.39 13.69
CA GLY A 258 1.91 10.50 15.12
C GLY A 258 3.41 10.59 15.40
N PRO A 259 3.80 10.86 16.65
CA PRO A 259 5.21 10.89 17.05
C PRO A 259 5.91 9.52 16.91
N ALA A 260 5.14 8.44 16.89
CA ALA A 260 5.61 7.08 16.61
C ALA A 260 4.49 6.25 15.95
N PRO A 261 4.80 5.12 15.28
CA PRO A 261 3.84 4.31 14.54
C PRO A 261 2.64 3.78 15.35
N ASP A 262 2.79 3.60 16.66
CA ASP A 262 1.79 3.07 17.58
C ASP A 262 1.16 4.13 18.50
N ILE A 263 1.55 5.40 18.35
CA ILE A 263 1.04 6.52 19.16
C ILE A 263 0.16 7.39 18.29
N GLN A 264 -1.09 7.57 18.69
CA GLN A 264 -2.00 8.40 17.92
C GLN A 264 -1.67 9.89 18.13
N PRO A 265 -1.70 10.73 17.08
CA PRO A 265 -1.41 12.16 17.20
C PRO A 265 -2.31 12.89 18.20
N TRP A 266 -3.58 12.47 18.28
CA TRP A 266 -4.55 13.08 19.19
C TRP A 266 -4.19 12.88 20.66
N GLU A 267 -3.33 11.90 21.00
CA GLU A 267 -2.84 11.73 22.38
C GLU A 267 -1.97 12.92 22.84
N GLN A 268 -1.49 13.76 21.91
CA GLN A 268 -0.64 14.91 22.22
C GLN A 268 -1.41 16.22 22.30
N ASP A 269 -2.49 16.36 21.53
CA ASP A 269 -3.17 17.65 21.36
C ASP A 269 -4.71 17.58 21.46
N ASP A 270 -5.29 16.39 21.65
CA ASP A 270 -6.74 16.14 21.64
C ASP A 270 -7.46 16.51 20.32
N ARG A 271 -6.71 16.72 19.23
CA ARG A 271 -7.26 17.18 17.94
C ARG A 271 -7.46 16.03 16.96
N PRO A 272 -8.29 16.21 15.91
CA PRO A 272 -8.56 15.14 14.95
C PRO A 272 -7.28 14.62 14.28
N ALA A 273 -7.12 13.30 14.29
CA ALA A 273 -6.01 12.61 13.62
C ALA A 273 -6.45 11.87 12.35
N LEU A 274 -7.72 12.01 11.96
CA LEU A 274 -8.29 11.33 10.80
C LEU A 274 -9.36 12.20 10.15
N PHE A 275 -9.42 12.20 8.83
CA PHE A 275 -10.60 12.57 8.07
C PHE A 275 -10.88 11.53 6.97
N ALA A 276 -12.13 11.43 6.56
CA ALA A 276 -12.59 10.43 5.60
C ALA A 276 -13.32 11.10 4.45
N VAL A 277 -13.04 10.67 3.22
CA VAL A 277 -13.62 11.23 2.00
C VAL A 277 -14.32 10.11 1.23
N ALA A 278 -15.62 10.28 1.00
CA ALA A 278 -16.46 9.36 0.22
C ALA A 278 -17.44 10.12 -0.65
N LEU A 279 -17.93 9.49 -1.72
CA LEU A 279 -19.01 10.04 -2.53
C LEU A 279 -20.32 10.04 -1.72
N PRO A 280 -21.05 11.17 -1.64
CA PRO A 280 -22.30 11.24 -0.90
C PRO A 280 -23.38 10.37 -1.58
N THR A 281 -23.96 9.46 -0.80
CA THR A 281 -24.95 8.48 -1.28
C THR A 281 -26.39 8.98 -1.17
N ARG A 282 -26.64 9.98 -0.32
CA ARG A 282 -27.98 10.60 -0.17
C ARG A 282 -28.39 11.25 -1.50
N GLY A 283 -29.46 10.75 -2.09
CA GLY A 283 -29.99 11.23 -3.38
C GLY A 283 -29.54 10.43 -4.61
N ALA A 284 -28.64 9.45 -4.48
CA ALA A 284 -28.21 8.57 -5.58
C ALA A 284 -29.28 7.55 -6.04
N VAL A 285 -30.47 7.56 -5.42
CA VAL A 285 -31.58 6.64 -5.70
C VAL A 285 -32.26 6.94 -7.05
N ARG A 286 -32.02 8.10 -7.68
CA ARG A 286 -32.63 8.49 -8.97
C ARG A 286 -31.62 8.52 -10.11
N GLY A 287 -31.33 7.36 -10.70
CA GLY A 287 -30.77 7.17 -12.06
C GLY A 287 -29.34 7.67 -12.33
N ASP A 288 -28.95 8.82 -11.76
CA ASP A 288 -27.64 9.43 -11.90
C ASP A 288 -26.82 9.18 -10.63
N ARG A 289 -26.05 8.09 -10.68
CA ARG A 289 -25.13 7.67 -9.62
C ARG A 289 -23.73 8.24 -9.81
N THR A 290 -23.41 8.75 -11.00
CA THR A 290 -22.11 9.36 -11.25
C THR A 290 -22.07 10.71 -10.55
N ARG A 291 -21.08 10.89 -9.69
CA ARG A 291 -20.90 12.10 -8.90
C ARG A 291 -19.48 12.59 -9.04
N ALA A 292 -19.34 13.90 -9.08
CA ALA A 292 -18.09 14.60 -8.84
C ALA A 292 -18.32 15.52 -7.64
N VAL A 293 -17.53 15.37 -6.59
CA VAL A 293 -17.63 16.21 -5.39
C VAL A 293 -16.26 16.71 -4.99
N THR A 294 -16.19 17.98 -4.61
CA THR A 294 -15.02 18.58 -3.97
C THR A 294 -15.36 18.77 -2.51
N GLN A 295 -14.58 18.17 -1.62
CA GLN A 295 -14.78 18.25 -0.18
C GLN A 295 -13.58 18.93 0.45
N THR A 296 -13.84 19.93 1.29
CA THR A 296 -12.83 20.67 2.05
C THR A 296 -12.99 20.37 3.52
N PHE A 297 -11.91 20.10 4.22
CA PHE A 297 -11.88 19.80 5.64
C PHE A 297 -10.98 20.80 6.35
N SER A 298 -11.42 21.29 7.52
CA SER A 298 -10.52 21.95 8.48
C SER A 298 -9.82 20.87 9.29
N VAL A 299 -8.50 20.83 9.22
CA VAL A 299 -7.69 19.81 9.89
C VAL A 299 -6.55 20.44 10.68
N PRO A 300 -6.06 19.79 11.74
CA PRO A 300 -4.82 20.22 12.37
C PRO A 300 -3.62 20.20 11.40
N PRO A 301 -2.68 21.14 11.55
CA PRO A 301 -1.40 21.08 10.87
C PRO A 301 -0.64 19.79 11.19
N GLY A 302 0.19 19.37 10.24
CA GLY A 302 1.05 18.21 10.32
C GLY A 302 1.10 17.44 9.01
N ARG A 303 1.80 16.31 9.07
CA ARG A 303 1.92 15.38 7.95
C ARG A 303 0.69 14.49 7.86
N TRP A 304 -0.04 14.57 6.75
CA TRP A 304 -1.22 13.77 6.47
C TRP A 304 -0.92 12.74 5.38
N ARG A 305 -1.41 11.52 5.55
CA ARG A 305 -1.16 10.42 4.61
C ARG A 305 -2.47 9.77 4.18
N LEU A 306 -2.51 9.27 2.95
CA LEU A 306 -3.57 8.36 2.52
C LEU A 306 -3.28 6.99 3.13
N SER A 307 -3.91 6.69 4.27
CA SER A 307 -3.59 5.51 5.07
C SER A 307 -4.39 4.29 4.66
N ALA A 308 -5.63 4.47 4.19
CA ALA A 308 -6.47 3.34 3.83
C ALA A 308 -7.49 3.68 2.75
N VAL A 309 -7.95 2.62 2.09
CA VAL A 309 -9.20 2.61 1.34
C VAL A 309 -10.10 1.51 1.91
N ASN A 310 -11.41 1.74 1.93
CA ASN A 310 -12.37 0.68 2.25
C ASN A 310 -13.44 0.52 1.17
N VAL A 311 -14.07 -0.65 1.14
CA VAL A 311 -15.36 -0.91 0.48
C VAL A 311 -16.17 -1.78 1.44
N GLY A 312 -17.35 -1.29 1.84
CA GLY A 312 -18.13 -1.94 2.90
C GLY A 312 -17.30 -2.14 4.18
N GLN A 313 -17.10 -3.40 4.56
CA GLN A 313 -16.37 -3.78 5.77
C GLN A 313 -14.89 -4.10 5.53
N TYR A 314 -14.47 -4.26 4.28
CA TYR A 314 -13.09 -4.62 3.95
C TYR A 314 -12.25 -3.36 3.81
N ILE A 315 -11.10 -3.36 4.47
CA ILE A 315 -10.17 -2.23 4.52
C ILE A 315 -8.81 -2.71 4.04
N THR A 316 -8.24 -2.00 3.07
CA THR A 316 -6.85 -2.15 2.69
C THR A 316 -6.07 -0.98 3.26
N HIS A 317 -5.12 -1.29 4.13
CA HIS A 317 -4.32 -0.35 4.90
C HIS A 317 -2.90 -0.28 4.32
N PHE A 318 -2.43 0.93 4.04
CA PHE A 318 -1.14 1.18 3.41
C PHE A 318 0.01 1.27 4.43
N CYS A 319 -0.08 0.49 5.52
CA CYS A 319 0.81 0.57 6.66
C CYS A 319 2.28 0.23 6.38
N LEU A 320 2.55 -0.52 5.31
CA LEU A 320 3.91 -0.89 4.94
C LEU A 320 4.69 0.26 4.27
N GLY A 321 3.98 1.29 3.85
CA GLY A 321 4.51 2.49 3.23
C GLY A 321 3.35 3.27 2.63
N ALA A 322 2.92 4.34 3.28
CA ALA A 322 1.91 5.25 2.79
C ALA A 322 2.57 6.48 2.16
N SER A 323 1.86 7.09 1.22
CA SER A 323 2.20 8.42 0.73
C SER A 323 1.50 9.48 1.56
N GLY A 324 2.20 10.57 1.83
CA GLY A 324 1.67 11.70 2.57
C GLY A 324 2.21 13.05 2.11
N PHE A 325 1.57 14.10 2.60
CA PHE A 325 1.86 15.50 2.30
C PHE A 325 1.78 16.34 3.58
N GLU A 326 2.49 17.47 3.59
CA GLU A 326 2.40 18.43 4.68
C GLU A 326 1.17 19.32 4.56
N ALA A 327 0.47 19.54 5.68
CA ALA A 327 -0.50 20.61 5.87
C ALA A 327 0.01 21.55 6.97
N ARG A 328 0.31 22.80 6.64
CA ARG A 328 0.87 23.85 7.49
C ARG A 328 -0.24 24.74 8.00
N ASP A 329 0.00 25.34 9.16
CA ASP A 329 -0.93 26.30 9.75
C ASP A 329 -1.26 27.45 8.78
N GLY A 330 -2.54 27.78 8.69
CA GLY A 330 -3.01 28.89 7.86
C GLY A 330 -3.03 28.62 6.36
N GLU A 331 -2.82 27.38 5.90
CA GLU A 331 -2.74 27.08 4.46
C GLU A 331 -3.94 26.32 3.91
N ALA A 332 -4.10 26.35 2.58
CA ALA A 332 -5.05 25.51 1.85
C ALA A 332 -4.30 24.58 0.88
N VAL A 333 -4.45 23.27 1.08
CA VAL A 333 -3.81 22.22 0.27
C VAL A 333 -4.86 21.47 -0.53
N TYR A 334 -4.60 21.25 -1.80
CA TYR A 334 -5.35 20.34 -2.65
C TYR A 334 -4.63 19.00 -2.73
N ALA A 335 -5.21 17.96 -2.12
CA ALA A 335 -4.62 16.62 -2.08
C ALA A 335 -4.74 15.88 -3.43
N GLY A 336 -5.60 16.35 -4.33
CA GLY A 336 -5.80 15.76 -5.65
C GLY A 336 -7.24 15.35 -5.93
N ALA A 337 -7.47 14.89 -7.16
CA ALA A 337 -8.72 14.28 -7.60
C ALA A 337 -8.57 12.76 -7.72
N PHE A 338 -9.39 12.02 -6.98
CA PHE A 338 -9.43 10.56 -7.02
C PHE A 338 -10.64 10.10 -7.83
N ASP A 339 -10.41 9.19 -8.76
CA ASP A 339 -11.50 8.49 -9.47
C ASP A 339 -11.79 7.15 -8.79
N LEU A 340 -12.96 7.07 -8.17
CA LEU A 340 -13.45 5.90 -7.45
C LEU A 340 -14.34 5.00 -8.33
N SER A 341 -14.49 5.30 -9.63
CA SER A 341 -15.24 4.45 -10.56
C SER A 341 -14.50 3.16 -10.95
N GLY A 342 -13.16 3.20 -10.95
CA GLY A 342 -12.29 2.06 -11.16
C GLY A 342 -11.55 1.66 -9.88
N GLU A 343 -10.46 0.93 -10.05
CA GLU A 343 -9.63 0.46 -8.93
C GLU A 343 -8.41 1.35 -8.70
N GLN A 344 -8.02 2.16 -9.68
CA GLN A 344 -6.88 3.08 -9.60
C GLN A 344 -6.99 3.99 -8.38
N LEU A 345 -5.91 4.07 -7.61
CA LEU A 345 -5.78 5.00 -6.49
C LEU A 345 -4.90 6.21 -6.79
N ARG A 346 -4.26 6.26 -7.95
CA ARG A 346 -3.46 7.42 -8.35
C ARG A 346 -4.38 8.63 -8.54
N PRO A 347 -4.23 9.70 -7.74
CA PRO A 347 -5.00 10.91 -7.98
C PRO A 347 -4.38 11.76 -9.09
N ASP A 348 -5.22 12.56 -9.74
CA ASP A 348 -4.77 13.72 -10.51
C ASP A 348 -4.40 14.85 -9.54
N MET A 349 -3.10 15.16 -9.46
CA MET A 349 -2.53 16.19 -8.59
C MET A 349 -2.66 17.61 -9.19
N THR A 350 -3.16 17.73 -10.42
CA THR A 350 -3.26 19.01 -11.11
C THR A 350 -4.21 19.95 -10.38
N LEU A 351 -3.70 21.11 -9.97
CA LEU A 351 -4.51 22.10 -9.29
C LEU A 351 -5.55 22.68 -10.25
N ARG A 352 -6.83 22.50 -9.92
CA ARG A 352 -7.92 22.86 -10.82
C ARG A 352 -8.21 24.35 -10.82
N ALA A 353 -8.62 24.87 -11.98
CA ALA A 353 -8.90 26.29 -12.17
C ALA A 353 -10.04 26.82 -11.27
N ASP A 354 -11.03 25.98 -10.92
CA ASP A 354 -12.12 26.34 -10.01
C ASP A 354 -11.66 26.56 -8.56
N LEU A 355 -10.58 25.90 -8.13
CA LEU A 355 -9.97 26.14 -6.83
C LEU A 355 -9.13 27.43 -6.80
N LEU A 356 -8.57 27.81 -7.96
CA LEU A 356 -7.77 29.02 -8.14
C LEU A 356 -8.60 30.28 -8.41
N ALA A 357 -9.89 30.12 -8.73
CA ALA A 357 -10.76 31.24 -9.02
C ALA A 357 -10.90 32.17 -7.80
N PRO A 358 -10.97 33.51 -7.97
CA PRO A 358 -11.21 34.45 -6.86
C PRO A 358 -12.52 34.20 -6.09
N THR A 359 -13.46 33.49 -6.72
CA THR A 359 -14.75 33.10 -6.15
C THR A 359 -14.72 31.74 -5.45
N SER A 360 -13.57 31.07 -5.41
CA SER A 360 -13.45 29.79 -4.70
C SER A 360 -13.62 30.03 -3.19
N PRO A 361 -14.21 29.07 -2.44
CA PRO A 361 -14.43 29.25 -0.99
C PRO A 361 -13.15 29.60 -0.20
N ALA A 362 -12.00 29.04 -0.59
CA ALA A 362 -10.73 29.38 0.04
C ALA A 362 -10.26 30.80 -0.35
N ALA A 363 -10.40 31.20 -1.62
CA ALA A 363 -10.04 32.53 -2.07
C ALA A 363 -10.89 33.62 -1.37
N THR A 364 -12.19 33.35 -1.18
CA THR A 364 -13.07 34.25 -0.41
C THR A 364 -12.69 34.33 1.08
N ALA A 365 -12.03 33.30 1.60
CA ALA A 365 -11.45 33.28 2.94
C ALA A 365 -10.02 33.87 2.99
N GLY A 366 -9.51 34.44 1.89
CA GLY A 366 -8.18 35.05 1.81
C GLY A 366 -7.04 34.05 1.62
N LEU A 367 -7.34 32.82 1.23
CA LEU A 367 -6.37 31.73 1.07
C LEU A 367 -6.23 31.33 -0.39
N ARG A 368 -5.02 30.91 -0.77
CA ARG A 368 -4.76 30.34 -2.08
C ARG A 368 -4.43 28.86 -1.92
N HIS A 369 -5.12 28.00 -2.67
CA HIS A 369 -4.76 26.60 -2.74
C HIS A 369 -3.39 26.41 -3.38
N ARG A 370 -2.60 25.52 -2.81
CA ARG A 370 -1.47 24.87 -3.47
C ARG A 370 -1.78 23.39 -3.70
N ALA A 371 -1.13 22.78 -4.69
CA ALA A 371 -1.12 21.33 -4.80
C ALA A 371 -0.36 20.71 -3.61
N ALA A 372 -0.79 19.52 -3.19
CA ALA A 372 -0.03 18.71 -2.24
C ALA A 372 1.26 18.22 -2.90
N GLU A 373 2.36 18.32 -2.15
CA GLU A 373 3.63 17.67 -2.47
C GLU A 373 3.65 16.34 -1.74
N TRP A 374 3.55 15.26 -2.50
CA TRP A 374 3.46 13.91 -1.95
C TRP A 374 4.85 13.29 -1.83
N SER A 375 5.10 12.63 -0.70
CA SER A 375 6.28 11.82 -0.46
C SER A 375 5.89 10.47 0.11
N TYR A 376 6.64 9.44 -0.26
CA TYR A 376 6.43 8.05 0.13
C TYR A 376 7.34 7.63 1.28
N GLY A 377 6.88 6.66 2.08
CA GLY A 377 7.72 5.95 3.05
C GLY A 377 7.16 5.94 4.47
N ASP A 378 6.00 6.54 4.71
CA ASP A 378 5.42 6.59 6.05
C ASP A 378 4.90 5.21 6.47
N LYS A 379 5.45 4.64 7.53
CA LYS A 379 4.95 3.38 8.11
C LYS A 379 4.02 3.62 9.29
N GLU A 380 3.11 2.69 9.52
CA GLU A 380 2.23 2.67 10.68
C GLU A 380 1.94 1.25 11.13
N GLN A 381 1.34 1.10 12.32
CA GLN A 381 0.85 -0.19 12.76
C GLN A 381 -0.25 -0.70 11.83
N CYS A 382 -0.10 -1.91 11.30
CA CYS A 382 -1.08 -2.52 10.42
C CYS A 382 -2.40 -2.89 11.14
N GLN A 383 -3.52 -2.65 10.46
CA GLN A 383 -4.88 -2.90 10.94
C GLN A 383 -5.83 -3.02 9.72
N GLY A 384 -7.03 -3.57 9.93
CA GLY A 384 -8.00 -3.79 8.85
C GLY A 384 -7.93 -5.20 8.28
N ALA A 385 -8.34 -5.37 7.02
CA ALA A 385 -8.40 -6.70 6.37
C ALA A 385 -7.11 -7.01 5.59
N TYR A 386 -6.62 -6.06 4.80
CA TYR A 386 -5.44 -6.24 3.96
C TYR A 386 -4.39 -5.16 4.23
N LEU A 387 -3.12 -5.56 4.15
CA LEU A 387 -1.98 -4.66 4.28
C LEU A 387 -1.25 -4.54 2.95
N TYR A 388 -0.77 -3.35 2.64
CA TYR A 388 0.04 -3.10 1.43
C TYR A 388 0.85 -1.80 1.57
N ALA A 389 1.54 -1.37 0.50
CA ALA A 389 2.16 -0.06 0.38
C ALA A 389 1.56 0.72 -0.79
N LEU A 390 1.51 2.04 -0.70
CA LEU A 390 0.99 2.94 -1.72
C LEU A 390 1.97 4.09 -1.96
N ASP A 391 2.61 4.07 -3.12
CA ASP A 391 3.47 5.15 -3.58
C ASP A 391 2.74 6.04 -4.60
N LEU A 392 2.40 7.26 -4.20
CA LEU A 392 1.78 8.28 -5.05
C LEU A 392 2.78 9.26 -5.62
N THR A 393 4.08 9.08 -5.37
CA THR A 393 5.09 9.97 -5.93
C THR A 393 5.07 9.87 -7.45
N PRO A 394 5.22 11.00 -8.16
CA PRO A 394 5.31 10.98 -9.61
C PRO A 394 6.56 10.18 -10.01
N PRO A 395 6.50 9.36 -11.07
CA PRO A 395 7.68 8.68 -11.57
C PRO A 395 8.74 9.72 -11.92
N SER A 396 9.95 9.57 -11.37
CA SER A 396 11.07 10.44 -11.68
C SER A 396 11.29 10.47 -13.19
N GLU A 397 11.36 11.66 -13.80
CA GLU A 397 11.56 11.84 -15.25
C GLU A 397 12.82 11.11 -15.78
N THR A 398 13.78 10.81 -14.89
CA THR A 398 15.01 10.05 -15.20
C THR A 398 14.79 8.60 -15.66
N VAL A 399 13.59 8.02 -15.50
CA VAL A 399 13.28 6.67 -15.99
C VAL A 399 12.58 6.69 -17.36
N ALA A 400 11.95 7.81 -17.73
CA ALA A 400 11.22 7.92 -19.00
C ALA A 400 12.15 8.11 -20.21
N GLU A 401 13.34 8.68 -20.02
CA GLU A 401 14.29 8.96 -21.10
C GLU A 401 15.21 7.76 -21.42
N ALA A 402 15.32 6.77 -20.52
CA ALA A 402 16.11 5.55 -20.75
C ALA A 402 15.37 4.48 -21.59
N ALA A 403 14.10 4.71 -21.96
CA ALA A 403 13.28 3.77 -22.71
C ALA A 403 13.10 4.13 -24.20
N ALA A 404 13.65 5.25 -24.67
CA ALA A 404 13.74 5.54 -26.09
C ALA A 404 15.16 5.23 -26.57
N PRO A 405 15.39 4.20 -27.41
CA PRO A 405 16.63 4.16 -28.16
C PRO A 405 16.65 5.41 -29.04
N GLU A 406 17.53 6.36 -28.75
CA GLU A 406 17.95 7.35 -29.72
C GLU A 406 18.47 6.59 -30.94
N VAL A 407 17.70 6.63 -32.03
CA VAL A 407 18.20 6.25 -33.35
C VAL A 407 19.19 7.35 -33.75
N THR A 408 20.45 7.16 -33.36
CA THR A 408 21.55 7.93 -33.93
C THR A 408 21.71 7.47 -35.38
N GLY A 409 21.23 8.29 -36.31
CA GLY A 409 21.51 8.12 -37.72
C GLY A 409 23.01 8.24 -37.95
N ALA A 410 23.68 7.11 -38.13
CA ALA A 410 24.96 7.02 -38.78
C ALA A 410 24.79 6.05 -39.95
N ASP A 411 25.02 6.58 -41.15
CA ASP A 411 24.97 5.87 -42.41
C ASP A 411 25.90 4.65 -42.41
N ASP A 412 25.33 3.45 -42.40
CA ASP A 412 26.02 2.23 -42.85
C ASP A 412 25.17 1.56 -43.95
N PRO A 413 25.75 1.17 -45.10
CA PRO A 413 24.99 0.71 -46.25
C PRO A 413 24.43 -0.70 -46.01
N VAL A 414 23.11 -0.83 -46.16
CA VAL A 414 22.41 -2.11 -46.20
C VAL A 414 22.87 -2.92 -47.42
N VAL A 415 23.57 -4.03 -47.18
CA VAL A 415 23.80 -5.07 -48.20
C VAL A 415 22.53 -5.91 -48.30
N VAL A 416 21.76 -5.67 -49.36
CA VAL A 416 20.61 -6.51 -49.73
C VAL A 416 21.15 -7.80 -50.36
N VAL A 417 21.00 -8.92 -49.66
CA VAL A 417 21.20 -10.25 -50.26
C VAL A 417 19.84 -10.72 -50.78
N GLU A 418 19.64 -10.66 -52.09
CA GLU A 418 18.47 -11.23 -52.75
C GLU A 418 18.58 -12.77 -52.78
N THR A 419 17.69 -13.45 -52.07
CA THR A 419 17.51 -14.90 -52.20
C THR A 419 16.50 -15.17 -53.31
N PRO A 420 16.82 -15.98 -54.34
CA PRO A 420 15.88 -16.25 -55.43
C PRO A 420 14.71 -17.12 -54.96
N ALA A 421 13.51 -16.79 -55.47
CA ALA A 421 12.25 -17.44 -55.14
C ALA A 421 12.25 -18.95 -55.49
N PRO A 422 11.51 -19.78 -54.73
CA PRO A 422 11.44 -21.21 -54.97
C PRO A 422 10.65 -21.51 -56.25
N SER A 423 11.31 -22.26 -57.15
CA SER A 423 10.70 -22.79 -58.37
C SER A 423 9.58 -23.77 -58.00
N THR A 424 8.36 -23.45 -58.40
CA THR A 424 7.25 -24.40 -58.44
C THR A 424 7.39 -25.20 -59.71
N LEU A 425 7.51 -26.53 -59.63
CA LEU A 425 7.12 -27.43 -60.71
C LEU A 425 6.86 -28.84 -60.16
N GLN A 426 5.92 -29.49 -60.86
CA GLN A 426 5.19 -30.73 -60.61
C GLN A 426 6.02 -31.99 -60.41
#